data_AF-A0A3N2P525-F1
#
_entry.id   AF-A0A3N2P525-F1
#
_cell.length_a   1.000
_cell.length_b   1.000
_cell.length_c   1.000
_cell.angle_alpha   90.00
_cell.angle_beta   90.00
_cell.angle_gamma   90.00
#
_symmetry.space_group_name_H-M   'P 1'
#
loop_
_entity.id
_entity.type
_entity.pdbx_description
1 polymer ?
#
loop_
_entity_poly.entity_id
_entity_poly.type
_entity_poly.pdbx_seq_one_letter_code
_entity_poly.pdbx_strand_id
1 'polypeptide(L)' 'MTCWRRLRRWTDAGVFDRLHRLLLAEVNAAGRIDWSRAIVDGGHIPAKKGARGPARPRSTGVNQAASIM' A
#
# COMPACT_ATOMS: atom_id res chain seq x y z
N MET A 1 -13.80 -5.76 5.02
CA MET A 1 -13.21 -5.43 3.69
C MET A 1 -11.73 -5.18 3.90
N THR A 2 -10.84 -6.09 3.49
CA THR A 2 -9.39 -5.91 3.73
C THR A 2 -8.77 -5.10 2.58
N CYS A 3 -7.85 -4.18 2.90
CA CYS A 3 -7.15 -3.34 1.92
C CYS A 3 -6.51 -4.16 0.79
N TRP A 4 -6.08 -5.39 1.07
CA TRP A 4 -5.53 -6.32 0.09
C TRP A 4 -6.45 -6.65 -1.08
N ARG A 5 -7.76 -6.84 -0.83
CA ARG A 5 -8.71 -7.15 -1.92
C ARG A 5 -8.88 -5.97 -2.87
N ARG A 6 -8.82 -4.74 -2.35
CA ARG A 6 -8.89 -3.54 -3.19
C ARG A 6 -7.59 -3.34 -3.98
N LEU A 7 -6.44 -3.55 -3.33
CA LEU A 7 -5.15 -3.52 -4.01
C LEU A 7 -5.11 -4.52 -5.18
N ARG A 8 -5.48 -5.78 -4.94
CA ARG A 8 -5.54 -6.80 -5.99
C ARG A 8 -6.46 -6.40 -7.15
N ARG A 9 -7.66 -5.90 -6.86
CA ARG A 9 -8.58 -5.42 -7.92
C ARG A 9 -7.98 -4.30 -8.77
N TRP A 10 -7.24 -3.38 -8.17
CA TRP A 10 -6.57 -2.30 -8.89
C TRP A 10 -5.39 -2.80 -9.72
N THR A 11 -4.65 -3.78 -9.21
CA THR A 11 -3.60 -4.47 -9.96
C THR A 11 -4.19 -5.20 -11.17
N ASP A 12 -5.23 -6.02 -10.97
CA ASP A 12 -5.88 -6.78 -12.04
C ASP A 12 -6.52 -5.85 -13.09
N ALA A 13 -7.01 -4.69 -12.68
CA ALA A 13 -7.56 -3.66 -13.57
C ALA A 13 -6.50 -2.76 -14.23
N GLY A 14 -5.20 -2.98 -13.99
CA GLY A 14 -4.12 -2.20 -14.60
C GLY A 14 -4.11 -0.71 -14.19
N VAL A 15 -4.71 -0.37 -13.05
CA VAL A 15 -4.88 1.03 -12.61
C VAL A 15 -3.53 1.71 -12.44
N PHE A 16 -2.56 1.02 -11.85
CA PHE A 16 -1.23 1.57 -11.60
C PHE A 16 -0.45 1.82 -12.89
N ASP A 17 -0.52 0.92 -13.87
CA ASP A 17 0.15 1.10 -15.16
C ASP A 17 -0.41 2.32 -15.90
N ARG A 18 -1.74 2.48 -15.89
CA ARG A 18 -2.38 3.63 -16.52
C ARG A 18 -2.01 4.94 -15.83
N LEU A 19 -2.06 4.96 -14.50
CA LEU A 19 -1.68 6.12 -13.71
C LEU A 19 -0.21 6.50 -13.94
N HIS A 20 0.68 5.51 -13.95
CA HIS A 20 2.10 5.74 -14.17
C HIS A 20 2.38 6.37 -15.53
N ARG A 21 1.78 5.85 -16.61
CA ARG A 21 1.95 6.40 -17.96
C ARG A 21 1.42 7.83 -18.08
N LEU A 22 0.24 8.10 -17.50
CA LEU A 22 -0.34 9.45 -17.51
C LEU A 22 0.55 10.44 -16.78
N LEU A 23 0.96 10.11 -15.56
CA LEU A 23 1.83 10.98 -14.77
C LEU A 23 3.17 11.21 -15.48
N LEU A 24 3.77 10.15 -16.03
CA LEU A 24 5.03 10.24 -16.78
C LEU A 24 4.89 11.16 -18.00
N ALA A 25 3.79 11.05 -18.75
CA ALA A 25 3.52 11.93 -19.89
C ALA A 25 3.37 13.40 -19.46
N GLU A 26 2.63 13.67 -18.38
CA GLU A 26 2.43 15.03 -17.87
C GLU A 26 3.74 15.68 -17.39
N VAL A 27 4.54 14.96 -16.59
CA VAL A 27 5.81 15.51 -16.09
C VAL A 27 6.87 15.62 -17.18
N ASN A 28 6.84 14.73 -18.18
CA ASN A 28 7.68 14.85 -19.36
C ASN A 28 7.31 16.09 -20.19
N ALA A 29 6.01 16.29 -20.45
CA ALA A 29 5.52 17.47 -21.18
C ALA A 29 5.85 18.78 -20.45
N ALA A 30 5.87 18.76 -19.12
CA ALA A 30 6.28 19.89 -18.30
C ALA A 30 7.80 20.10 -18.24
N GLY A 31 8.62 19.22 -18.83
CA GLY A 31 10.08 19.30 -18.77
C GLY A 31 10.65 19.08 -17.36
N ARG A 32 9.91 18.38 -16.49
CA ARG A 32 10.25 18.22 -15.06
C ARG A 32 10.96 16.90 -14.74
N ILE A 33 11.32 16.12 -15.75
CA ILE A 33 12.09 14.89 -15.58
C ILE A 33 13.58 15.24 -15.62
N ASP A 34 14.28 14.97 -14.52
CA ASP A 34 15.73 14.97 -14.50
C ASP A 34 16.24 13.67 -15.15
N TRP A 35 16.62 13.76 -16.41
CA TRP A 35 17.19 12.64 -17.17
C TRP A 35 18.66 12.35 -16.86
N SER A 36 19.34 13.20 -16.08
CA SER A 36 20.74 13.00 -15.71
C SER A 36 20.93 11.91 -14.66
N ARG A 37 19.84 11.48 -14.02
CA ARG A 37 19.83 10.49 -12.93
C ARG A 37 18.72 9.47 -13.15
N ALA A 38 19.04 8.21 -12.88
CA ALA A 38 18.07 7.13 -12.89
C ALA A 38 18.26 6.25 -11.64
N ILE A 39 17.15 5.79 -11.08
CA ILE A 39 17.13 4.79 -10.01
C ILE A 39 16.70 3.47 -10.65
N VAL A 40 17.58 2.47 -10.61
CA VAL A 40 17.31 1.15 -11.21
C VAL A 40 16.37 0.33 -10.32
N ASP A 41 16.51 0.46 -8.99
CA ASP A 41 15.67 -0.22 -8.01
C ASP A 41 15.47 0.62 -6.73
N GLY A 42 14.38 0.32 -6.01
CA GLY A 42 14.07 0.93 -4.72
C GLY A 42 13.89 -0.15 -3.66
N GLY A 43 14.78 -0.18 -2.67
CA GLY A 43 14.64 -1.04 -1.50
C GLY A 43 13.83 -0.38 -0.40
N HIS A 44 12.93 -1.12 0.25
CA HIS A 44 12.29 -0.69 1.49
C HIS A 44 12.91 -1.45 2.66
N ILE A 45 13.71 -0.76 3.47
CA ILE A 45 14.28 -1.34 4.69
C ILE A 45 13.31 -1.06 5.84
N PRO A 46 12.79 -2.08 6.54
CA PRO A 46 11.98 -1.86 7.72
C PRO A 46 12.82 -1.14 8.78
N ALA A 47 12.23 -0.13 9.44
CA ALA A 47 12.89 0.51 10.56
C ALA A 47 13.30 -0.54 11.61
N LYS A 48 14.54 -0.44 12.13
CA LYS A 48 15.05 -1.31 13.19
C LYS A 48 14.28 -1.03 14.48
N LYS A 49 13.11 -1.68 14.63
CA LYS A 49 12.20 -1.72 15.79
C LYS A 49 12.39 -0.58 16.82
N GLY A 50 11.95 0.62 16.47
CA GLY A 50 11.88 1.77 17.37
C GLY A 50 10.51 1.93 18.04
N ALA A 51 9.98 0.87 18.66
CA ALA A 51 8.84 0.98 19.57
C ALA A 51 8.75 -0.28 20.44
N ARG A 52 8.60 -0.09 21.76
CA ARG A 52 8.15 -1.16 22.67
C ARG A 52 6.81 -1.65 22.12
N GLY A 53 6.71 -2.94 21.79
CA GLY A 53 5.59 -3.48 21.03
C GLY A 53 4.23 -3.10 21.63
N PRO A 54 3.15 -3.08 20.83
CA PRO A 54 1.82 -2.76 21.34
C PRO A 54 1.52 -3.63 22.56
N ALA A 55 0.99 -3.01 23.61
CA ALA A 55 0.54 -3.75 24.79
C ALA A 55 -0.38 -4.89 24.33
N ARG A 56 -0.26 -6.06 24.97
CA ARG A 56 -1.10 -7.25 24.68
C ARG A 56 -2.56 -6.79 24.51
N PRO A 57 -3.23 -7.13 23.41
CA PRO A 57 -4.67 -6.88 23.29
C PRO A 57 -5.35 -7.52 24.49
N ARG A 58 -6.19 -6.76 25.21
CA ARG A 58 -7.04 -7.36 26.23
C ARG A 58 -7.97 -8.34 25.53
N SER A 59 -7.93 -9.60 25.96
CA SER A 59 -8.95 -10.59 25.58
C SER A 59 -10.29 -10.04 26.04
N THR A 60 -11.12 -9.58 25.11
CA THR A 60 -12.54 -9.40 25.37
C THR A 60 -13.10 -10.80 25.53
N GLY A 61 -13.56 -11.10 26.75
CA GLY A 61 -14.10 -12.40 27.12
C GLY A 61 -15.17 -12.90 26.15
N VAL A 62 -15.30 -14.22 26.11
CA VAL A 62 -16.23 -14.97 25.25
C VAL A 62 -17.63 -14.37 25.35
N ASN A 63 -18.10 -13.72 24.28
CA ASN A 63 -19.50 -13.34 24.18
C ASN A 63 -20.22 -14.48 23.46
N GLN A 64 -21.22 -15.09 24.10
CA GLN A 64 -22.06 -16.09 23.44
C GLN A 64 -22.75 -15.43 22.25
N ALA A 65 -22.66 -16.06 21.08
CA ALA A 65 -23.45 -15.67 19.92
C ALA A 65 -24.93 -15.95 20.22
N ALA A 66 -25.80 -14.97 19.95
CA ALA A 66 -27.23 -15.21 19.96
C ALA A 66 -27.56 -16.24 18.87
N SER A 67 -28.15 -17.37 19.27
CA SER A 67 -28.65 -18.38 18.34
C SER A 67 -29.89 -17.83 17.65
N ILE A 68 -29.86 -17.75 16.33
CA ILE A 68 -31.05 -17.60 15.50
C ILE A 68 -31.60 -19.01 15.19
N MET A 69 -32.90 -19.18 15.44
CA MET A 69 -33.68 -20.38 15.13
C MET A 69 -33.81 -20.56 13.62
#